data_AF-A0A9D6E1V5-F1
#
_entry.id   AF-A0A9D6E1V5-F1
#
_cell.length_a   1.000
_cell.length_b   1.000
_cell.length_c   1.000
_cell.angle_alpha   90.00
_cell.angle_beta   90.00
_cell.angle_gamma   90.00
#
_symmetry.space_group_name_H-M   'P 1'
#
loop_
_entity.id
_entity.type
_entity.pdbx_description
1 polymer ?
#
loop_
_entity_poly.entity_id
_entity_poly.type
_entity_poly.pdbx_seq_one_letter_code
_entity_poly.pdbx_strand_id
1 'polypeptide(L)'
;MKTKVAINGFGRIGRNAFKIAFERQDLEIVAINDLTDTKTLAHLLKHDSTYGAYQHDVSSDEQNIIIKDSPIKALAEKDPAKLPWGDLGVEVVVESTGLFTDPAKARAHVEAGAKKVVISAPSDGDGAQTVVIGVNDDKLADAGDVISNASCTTNCITPVMGVLEAEFGIEKAMMTTIHSYTQDQRLQDAPHKDLRRARNAATNIVPTTTGATKAAAKALTALEGIFGGLSIRVPTPVVSLSDFVIVTRKQVTIEEVNAAFKKATSNPFYQGILDITEEELVSSDFIGNSHSAIVDLKLTAVVGGNLVKVVAWYDNEWGYSNRLVELTADVGRLLQGGASEDSKVKKTEEAKEDTDAKSAHHHHVDEKDKPLLLPSEAIGDTHKDLLETSVPNLEAKEKELLPAEDGDKSAVGEDTGGAGYIIGDDQPKHPLPSDATNIDGVHRNIALASDHAGLEQLKELLPYLESLGHGVKNFGPKNLNPNDDYPDFIIPAAKAVAANECERGIVLGGSGQGEAIAANKIKGIRCAVFYGPAVPRKVVDATGRTSHDPYEIVRLSRQHSDSNMLSLAARFVTLKDMKQVIKLWLDTPASSEERHQRRIGKLDGLGS
;
A
#
# COMPACT_ATOMS: atom_id res chain seq x y z
N MET A 1 4.13 33.40 13.07
CA MET A 1 5.57 33.39 12.70
C MET A 1 5.89 31.97 12.24
N LYS A 2 6.72 31.77 11.21
CA LYS A 2 7.08 30.41 10.80
C LYS A 2 8.11 29.84 11.77
N THR A 3 7.97 28.56 12.14
CA THR A 3 8.98 27.85 12.91
C THR A 3 10.11 27.45 11.98
N LYS A 4 11.35 27.81 12.33
CA LYS A 4 12.53 27.43 11.55
C LYS A 4 12.95 26.00 11.85
N VAL A 5 12.97 25.16 10.83
CA VAL A 5 13.23 23.73 10.93
C VAL A 5 14.47 23.34 10.13
N ALA A 6 15.28 22.45 10.69
CA ALA A 6 16.32 21.75 9.95
C ALA A 6 16.04 20.25 9.92
N ILE A 7 16.46 19.57 8.85
CA ILE A 7 16.34 18.12 8.71
C ILE A 7 17.74 17.50 8.77
N ASN A 8 18.00 16.65 9.76
CA ASN A 8 19.23 15.86 9.85
C ASN A 8 18.99 14.45 9.32
N GLY A 9 19.71 14.05 8.27
CA GLY A 9 19.48 12.82 7.53
C GLY A 9 18.41 12.97 6.46
N PHE A 10 18.82 13.05 5.20
CA PHE A 10 17.97 13.22 4.02
C PHE A 10 17.74 11.89 3.27
N GLY A 11 17.57 10.83 4.06
CA GLY A 11 17.10 9.52 3.62
C GLY A 11 15.62 9.54 3.21
N ARG A 12 14.98 8.36 3.15
CA ARG A 12 13.59 8.24 2.72
C ARG A 12 12.63 9.07 3.58
N ILE A 13 12.74 8.98 4.91
CA ILE A 13 11.92 9.77 5.85
C ILE A 13 12.23 11.26 5.74
N GLY A 14 13.51 11.67 5.75
CA GLY A 14 13.89 13.07 5.64
C GLY A 14 13.37 13.75 4.36
N ARG A 15 13.42 13.06 3.22
CA ARG A 15 12.87 13.59 1.95
C ARG A 15 11.35 13.70 1.95
N ASN A 16 10.65 12.72 2.53
CA ASN A 16 9.18 12.81 2.64
C ASN A 16 8.75 13.88 3.63
N ALA A 17 9.41 13.98 4.79
CA ALA A 17 9.22 15.06 5.75
C ALA A 17 9.48 16.43 5.11
N PHE A 18 10.53 16.55 4.29
CA PHE A 18 10.79 17.77 3.51
C PHE A 18 9.62 18.10 2.59
N LYS A 19 9.17 17.16 1.74
CA LYS A 19 8.08 17.40 0.78
C LYS A 19 6.81 17.87 1.49
N ILE A 20 6.50 17.31 2.65
CA ILE A 20 5.31 17.68 3.44
C ILE A 20 5.50 19.04 4.11
N ALA A 21 6.63 19.27 4.80
CA ALA A 21 6.91 20.51 5.51
C ALA A 21 7.05 21.72 4.56
N PHE A 22 7.53 21.50 3.33
CA PHE A 22 7.69 22.56 2.32
C PHE A 22 6.35 23.14 1.84
N GLU A 23 5.27 22.36 1.86
CA GLU A 23 3.93 22.86 1.51
C GLU A 23 3.24 23.60 2.66
N ARG A 24 3.80 23.56 3.87
CA ARG A 24 3.19 24.17 5.05
C ARG A 24 3.50 25.66 5.15
N GLN A 25 2.55 26.41 5.71
CA GLN A 25 2.69 27.85 5.91
C GLN A 25 3.22 28.24 7.29
N ASP A 26 3.24 27.30 8.24
CA ASP A 26 3.69 27.49 9.62
C ASP A 26 5.13 26.99 9.88
N LEU A 27 5.73 26.30 8.89
CA LEU A 27 7.11 25.84 8.92
C LEU A 27 7.97 26.51 7.84
N GLU A 28 9.25 26.68 8.14
CA GLU A 28 10.27 27.14 7.21
C GLU A 28 11.48 26.19 7.31
N ILE A 29 11.78 25.46 6.25
CA ILE A 29 12.96 24.60 6.21
C ILE A 29 14.17 25.49 5.88
N VAL A 30 15.10 25.63 6.82
CA VAL A 30 16.28 26.50 6.65
C VAL A 30 17.54 25.74 6.27
N ALA A 31 17.62 24.46 6.63
CA ALA A 31 18.78 23.62 6.30
C ALA A 31 18.45 22.13 6.27
N ILE A 32 19.26 21.40 5.51
CA ILE A 32 19.30 19.94 5.45
C ILE A 32 20.74 19.51 5.69
N ASN A 33 20.96 18.48 6.51
CA ASN A 33 22.26 17.84 6.67
C ASN A 33 22.20 16.38 6.18
N ASP A 34 23.10 15.99 5.29
CA ASP A 34 23.31 14.61 4.88
C ASP A 34 24.75 14.42 4.36
N LEU A 35 25.30 13.21 4.47
CA LEU A 35 26.70 12.93 4.16
C LEU A 35 26.91 12.64 2.66
N THR A 36 26.37 13.51 1.80
CA THR A 36 26.46 13.40 0.34
C THR A 36 26.35 14.78 -0.32
N ASP A 37 26.63 14.87 -1.62
CA ASP A 37 26.64 16.13 -2.35
C ASP A 37 25.23 16.65 -2.68
N THR A 38 25.11 17.97 -2.87
CA THR A 38 23.85 18.67 -3.11
C THR A 38 23.12 18.20 -4.37
N LYS A 39 23.86 17.85 -5.42
CA LYS A 39 23.31 17.33 -6.68
C LYS A 39 22.65 15.98 -6.47
N THR A 40 23.29 15.09 -5.70
CA THR A 40 22.69 13.80 -5.31
C THR A 40 21.43 14.00 -4.47
N LEU A 41 21.46 14.90 -3.48
CA LEU A 41 20.29 15.21 -2.65
C LEU A 41 19.11 15.74 -3.47
N ALA A 42 19.37 16.71 -4.35
CA ALA A 42 18.37 17.29 -5.25
C ALA A 42 17.80 16.22 -6.20
N HIS A 43 18.64 15.36 -6.76
CA HIS A 43 18.21 14.28 -7.64
C HIS A 43 17.26 13.30 -6.93
N LEU A 44 17.61 12.84 -5.73
CA LEU A 44 16.79 11.90 -4.95
C LEU A 44 15.54 12.53 -4.34
N LEU A 45 15.52 13.86 -4.18
CA LEU A 45 14.31 14.59 -3.84
C LEU A 45 13.35 14.67 -5.03
N LYS A 46 13.87 14.95 -6.22
CA LYS A 46 13.07 15.05 -7.46
C LYS A 46 12.55 13.70 -7.93
N HIS A 47 13.34 12.64 -7.83
CA HIS A 47 13.02 11.33 -8.40
C HIS A 47 12.89 10.27 -7.31
N ASP A 48 11.66 9.78 -7.10
CA ASP A 48 11.37 8.72 -6.14
C ASP A 48 10.65 7.54 -6.84
N SER A 49 11.16 6.32 -6.69
CA SER A 49 10.56 5.14 -7.33
C SER A 49 9.22 4.72 -6.74
N THR A 50 8.93 5.13 -5.50
CA THR A 50 7.70 4.82 -4.79
C THR A 50 6.63 5.88 -5.07
N TYR A 51 7.01 7.15 -4.92
CA TYR A 51 6.08 8.29 -4.99
C TYR A 51 6.09 9.03 -6.33
N GLY A 52 6.95 8.61 -7.27
CA GLY A 52 7.14 9.28 -8.54
C GLY A 52 7.95 10.57 -8.44
N ALA A 53 7.86 11.40 -9.47
CA ALA A 53 8.57 12.66 -9.51
C ALA A 53 7.92 13.69 -8.57
N TYR A 54 8.74 14.40 -7.78
CA TYR A 54 8.25 15.54 -7.01
C TYR A 54 7.77 16.65 -7.95
N GLN A 55 6.63 17.26 -7.63
CA GLN A 55 5.92 18.15 -8.56
C GLN A 55 6.63 19.50 -8.77
N HIS A 56 7.46 19.92 -7.82
CA HIS A 56 8.23 21.16 -7.95
C HIS A 56 9.49 20.95 -8.78
N ASP A 57 9.94 22.03 -9.41
CA ASP A 57 11.26 22.08 -10.01
C ASP A 57 12.31 22.07 -8.89
N VAL A 58 13.26 21.15 -9.03
CA VAL A 58 14.34 20.93 -8.07
C VAL A 58 15.65 21.00 -8.83
N SER A 59 16.54 21.87 -8.39
CA SER A 59 17.92 21.97 -8.88
C SER A 59 18.87 22.11 -7.68
N SER A 60 20.16 22.31 -7.96
CA SER A 60 21.17 22.46 -6.91
C SER A 60 22.32 23.33 -7.40
N ASP A 61 22.94 24.06 -6.48
CA ASP A 61 24.29 24.61 -6.62
C ASP A 61 25.27 23.87 -5.69
N GLU A 62 26.49 24.36 -5.51
CA GLU A 62 27.50 23.71 -4.65
C GLU A 62 27.11 23.63 -3.16
N GLN A 63 26.18 24.46 -2.69
CA GLN A 63 25.87 24.66 -1.28
C GLN A 63 24.39 24.50 -0.93
N ASN A 64 23.50 24.48 -1.93
CA ASN A 64 22.06 24.53 -1.74
C ASN A 64 21.31 23.55 -2.65
N ILE A 65 20.17 23.08 -2.16
CA ILE A 65 19.09 22.53 -2.97
C ILE A 65 18.14 23.69 -3.28
N ILE A 66 17.76 23.88 -4.54
CA ILE A 66 16.93 25.00 -4.98
C ILE A 66 15.56 24.46 -5.39
N ILE A 67 14.49 25.00 -4.80
CA ILE A 67 13.10 24.62 -5.11
C ILE A 67 12.27 25.87 -5.33
N LYS A 68 11.61 25.99 -6.50
CA LYS A 68 10.89 27.22 -6.89
C LYS A 68 11.74 28.49 -6.66
N ASP A 69 13.00 28.45 -7.09
CA ASP A 69 14.00 29.51 -6.89
C ASP A 69 14.38 29.82 -5.43
N SER A 70 13.88 29.04 -4.47
CA SER A 70 14.21 29.19 -3.05
C SER A 70 15.40 28.29 -2.69
N PRO A 71 16.56 28.85 -2.29
CA PRO A 71 17.70 28.07 -1.87
C PRO A 71 17.52 27.54 -0.45
N ILE A 72 17.73 26.24 -0.27
CA ILE A 72 17.76 25.55 1.02
C ILE A 72 19.19 25.08 1.27
N LYS A 73 19.78 25.54 2.38
CA LYS A 73 21.17 25.22 2.72
C LYS A 73 21.35 23.72 2.90
N ALA A 74 22.31 23.14 2.19
CA ALA A 74 22.72 21.76 2.39
C ALA A 74 24.07 21.72 3.12
N LEU A 75 24.16 20.84 4.11
CA LEU A 75 25.31 20.61 4.97
C LEU A 75 25.71 19.13 4.88
N ALA A 76 26.98 18.85 5.17
CA ALA A 76 27.54 17.51 5.20
C ALA A 76 28.48 17.34 6.41
N GLU A 77 27.92 17.44 7.61
CA GLU A 77 28.63 17.27 8.88
C GLU A 77 28.18 15.97 9.58
N LYS A 78 29.16 15.21 10.09
CA LYS A 78 28.95 13.91 10.74
C LYS A 78 28.58 14.04 12.21
N ASP A 79 29.10 15.07 12.87
CA ASP A 79 28.95 15.31 14.29
C ASP A 79 27.84 16.35 14.54
N PRO A 80 26.68 15.96 15.09
CA PRO A 80 25.57 16.88 15.32
C PRO A 80 25.91 18.12 16.14
N ALA A 81 26.89 18.02 17.05
CA ALA A 81 27.31 19.13 17.91
C ALA A 81 28.06 20.24 17.15
N LYS A 82 28.55 19.95 15.92
CA LYS A 82 29.27 20.92 15.06
C LYS A 82 28.38 21.58 14.03
N LEU A 83 27.12 21.17 13.94
CA LEU A 83 26.19 21.77 13.00
C LEU A 83 25.87 23.22 13.42
N PRO A 84 25.78 24.17 12.47
CA PRO A 84 25.63 25.60 12.80
C PRO A 84 24.15 25.97 13.08
N TRP A 85 23.46 25.21 13.93
CA TRP A 85 22.03 25.42 14.19
C TRP A 85 21.73 26.76 14.84
N GLY A 86 22.55 27.19 15.79
CA GLY A 86 22.45 28.51 16.40
C GLY A 86 22.59 29.64 15.38
N ASP A 87 23.59 29.56 14.50
CA ASP A 87 23.85 30.57 13.46
C ASP A 87 22.72 30.65 12.42
N LEU A 88 22.12 29.50 12.10
CA LEU A 88 20.99 29.41 11.17
C LEU A 88 19.64 29.73 11.84
N GLY A 89 19.62 29.91 13.16
CA GLY A 89 18.41 30.18 13.95
C GLY A 89 17.40 29.03 13.91
N VAL A 90 17.88 27.79 13.85
CA VAL A 90 17.03 26.60 13.85
C VAL A 90 16.32 26.48 15.20
N GLU A 91 15.00 26.29 15.17
CA GLU A 91 14.21 26.10 16.38
C GLU A 91 13.97 24.61 16.64
N VAL A 92 13.60 23.86 15.61
CA VAL A 92 13.35 22.42 15.73
C VAL A 92 14.16 21.65 14.71
N VAL A 93 14.88 20.62 15.15
CA VAL A 93 15.54 19.67 14.25
C VAL A 93 14.67 18.42 14.12
N VAL A 94 14.40 18.01 12.88
CA VAL A 94 13.90 16.68 12.56
C VAL A 94 15.12 15.75 12.42
N GLU A 95 15.31 14.86 13.37
CA GLU A 95 16.38 13.87 13.38
C GLU A 95 15.90 12.58 12.69
N SER A 96 16.26 12.44 11.41
CA SER A 96 15.85 11.35 10.52
C SER A 96 16.99 10.53 9.91
N THR A 97 18.15 10.50 10.57
CA THR A 97 19.26 9.61 10.21
C THR A 97 19.01 8.16 10.61
N GLY A 98 18.21 7.95 11.67
CA GLY A 98 18.05 6.65 12.33
C GLY A 98 19.28 6.20 13.15
N LEU A 99 20.29 7.07 13.31
CA LEU A 99 21.51 6.79 14.08
C LEU A 99 21.47 7.43 15.48
N PHE A 100 20.93 8.64 15.59
CA PHE A 100 20.87 9.40 16.85
C PHE A 100 19.53 9.19 17.57
N THR A 101 19.19 7.93 17.83
CA THR A 101 17.95 7.50 18.52
C THR A 101 18.06 7.52 20.05
N ASP A 102 19.28 7.55 20.57
CA ASP A 102 19.59 7.78 21.98
C ASP A 102 19.37 9.26 22.32
N PRO A 103 18.46 9.60 23.28
CA PRO A 103 18.17 10.98 23.63
C PRO A 103 19.40 11.80 24.04
N ALA A 104 20.39 11.17 24.70
CA ALA A 104 21.62 11.85 25.10
C ALA A 104 22.45 12.28 23.88
N LYS A 105 22.46 11.46 22.81
CA LYS A 105 23.15 11.80 21.56
C LYS A 105 22.36 12.79 20.73
N ALA A 106 21.04 12.66 20.67
CA ALA A 106 20.18 13.60 19.96
C ALA A 106 20.28 15.02 20.54
N ARG A 107 20.51 15.16 21.86
CA ARG A 107 20.73 16.45 22.52
C ARG A 107 21.94 17.23 21.98
N ALA A 108 22.88 16.59 21.27
CA ALA A 108 23.96 17.29 20.58
C ALA A 108 23.44 18.34 19.57
N HIS A 109 22.25 18.15 18.98
CA HIS A 109 21.60 19.19 18.17
C HIS A 109 21.18 20.43 18.99
N VAL A 110 20.76 20.22 20.23
CA VAL A 110 20.41 21.31 21.16
C VAL A 110 21.68 22.06 21.58
N GLU A 111 22.76 21.33 21.85
CA GLU A 111 24.09 21.91 22.14
C GLU A 111 24.63 22.74 20.97
N ALA A 112 24.35 22.32 19.74
CA ALA A 112 24.65 23.05 18.50
C ALA A 112 23.75 24.30 18.26
N GLY A 113 22.76 24.54 19.11
CA GLY A 113 21.95 25.76 19.13
C GLY A 113 20.49 25.61 18.66
N ALA A 114 20.02 24.40 18.34
CA ALA A 114 18.59 24.16 18.15
C ALA A 114 17.83 24.24 19.49
N LYS A 115 16.53 24.60 19.49
CA LYS A 115 15.74 24.65 20.74
C LYS A 115 15.17 23.28 21.12
N LYS A 116 14.75 22.49 20.13
CA LYS A 116 14.12 21.17 20.30
C LYS A 116 14.56 20.21 19.20
N VAL A 117 14.45 18.91 19.47
CA VAL A 117 14.73 17.83 18.50
C VAL A 117 13.57 16.84 18.49
N VAL A 118 13.10 16.49 17.30
CA VAL A 118 12.10 15.44 17.08
C VAL A 118 12.75 14.27 16.34
N ILE A 119 12.91 13.15 17.04
CA ILE A 119 13.50 11.92 16.51
C ILE A 119 12.45 11.18 15.67
N SER A 120 12.82 10.80 14.46
CA SER A 120 11.98 10.05 13.52
C SER A 120 12.05 8.53 13.72
N ALA A 121 12.26 8.06 14.94
CA ALA A 121 12.29 6.65 15.32
C ALA A 121 11.98 6.49 16.82
N PRO A 122 11.67 5.26 17.29
CA PRO A 122 11.61 4.98 18.73
C PRO A 122 12.93 5.37 19.40
N SER A 123 12.85 6.02 20.56
CA SER A 123 14.05 6.38 21.31
C SER A 123 14.66 5.18 22.05
N ASP A 124 15.99 5.11 22.05
CA ASP A 124 16.73 4.12 22.81
C ASP A 124 16.94 4.63 24.24
N GLY A 125 16.16 4.10 25.18
CA GLY A 125 16.24 4.48 26.60
C GLY A 125 15.28 5.59 27.03
N ASP A 126 15.55 6.13 28.22
CA ASP A 126 14.75 7.18 28.85
C ASP A 126 15.31 8.56 28.49
N GLY A 127 14.45 9.59 28.51
CA GLY A 127 14.87 10.98 28.27
C GLY A 127 14.32 11.63 27.00
N ALA A 128 13.61 10.88 26.16
CA ALA A 128 12.74 11.44 25.12
C ALA A 128 11.28 11.10 25.42
N GLN A 129 10.42 12.13 25.43
CA GLN A 129 8.98 11.91 25.52
C GLN A 129 8.52 11.30 24.20
N THR A 130 7.94 10.09 24.26
CA THR A 130 7.28 9.48 23.09
C THR A 130 5.89 10.08 22.94
N VAL A 131 5.62 10.67 21.78
CA VAL A 131 4.32 11.27 21.44
C VAL A 131 3.79 10.57 20.20
N VAL A 132 2.53 10.12 20.28
CA VAL A 132 1.77 9.55 19.17
C VAL A 132 0.53 10.42 18.99
N ILE A 133 0.45 11.08 17.84
CA ILE A 133 -0.65 12.00 17.55
C ILE A 133 -1.98 11.23 17.47
N GLY A 134 -3.03 11.78 18.06
CA GLY A 134 -4.34 11.14 18.21
C GLY A 134 -4.38 10.09 19.33
N VAL A 135 -3.49 10.20 20.33
CA VAL A 135 -3.45 9.31 21.51
C VAL A 135 -3.03 10.08 22.76
N ASN A 136 -1.78 10.56 22.80
CA ASN A 136 -1.17 11.18 23.98
C ASN A 136 -0.50 12.53 23.65
N ASP A 137 -1.07 13.24 22.68
CA ASP A 137 -0.65 14.55 22.18
C ASP A 137 -0.52 15.59 23.30
N ASP A 138 -1.35 15.45 24.35
CA ASP A 138 -1.34 16.30 25.54
C ASP A 138 0.02 16.28 26.25
N LYS A 139 0.76 15.16 26.17
CA LYS A 139 2.08 15.02 26.77
C LYS A 139 3.15 15.87 26.10
N LEU A 140 2.88 16.41 24.93
CA LEU A 140 3.83 17.29 24.24
C LEU A 140 4.12 18.56 25.04
N ALA A 141 3.14 19.08 25.79
CA ALA A 141 3.31 20.30 26.59
C ALA A 141 4.37 20.16 27.69
N ASP A 142 4.52 18.95 28.24
CA ASP A 142 5.47 18.62 29.29
C ASP A 142 6.78 18.02 28.72
N ALA A 143 6.88 17.90 27.40
CA ALA A 143 8.02 17.27 26.77
C ALA A 143 9.30 18.10 26.92
N GLY A 144 10.39 17.39 27.22
CA GLY A 144 11.74 17.93 27.24
C GLY A 144 12.20 18.44 25.87
N ASP A 145 13.49 18.72 25.77
CA ASP A 145 14.14 19.17 24.54
C ASP A 145 14.24 18.10 23.45
N VAL A 146 14.19 16.82 23.84
CA VAL A 146 14.19 15.69 22.92
C VAL A 146 12.84 14.95 22.95
N ILE A 147 12.26 14.75 21.78
CA ILE A 147 10.94 14.17 21.57
C ILE A 147 11.07 13.03 20.57
N SER A 148 10.35 11.93 20.77
CA SER A 148 10.28 10.82 19.80
C SER A 148 8.90 10.76 19.17
N ASN A 149 8.85 10.72 17.84
CA ASN A 149 7.63 10.45 17.07
C ASN A 149 7.31 8.94 16.98
N ALA A 150 7.92 8.11 17.84
CA ALA A 150 7.84 6.66 17.81
C ALA A 150 8.24 6.06 16.43
N SER A 151 7.63 4.93 16.04
CA SER A 151 7.79 4.33 14.71
C SER A 151 6.51 4.46 13.87
N CYS A 152 6.62 4.22 12.57
CA CYS A 152 5.48 4.09 11.67
C CYS A 152 4.45 3.06 12.15
N THR A 153 4.88 1.86 12.54
CA THR A 153 3.97 0.85 13.11
C THR A 153 3.34 1.32 14.42
N THR A 154 4.06 2.03 15.29
CA THR A 154 3.50 2.54 16.56
C THR A 154 2.40 3.57 16.30
N ASN A 155 2.62 4.48 15.34
CA ASN A 155 1.61 5.47 14.93
C ASN A 155 0.37 4.81 14.32
N CYS A 156 0.52 3.67 13.63
CA CYS A 156 -0.62 2.91 13.12
C CYS A 156 -1.40 2.22 14.25
N ILE A 157 -0.71 1.48 15.12
CA ILE A 157 -1.39 0.57 16.04
C ILE A 157 -2.01 1.27 17.24
N THR A 158 -1.42 2.37 17.71
CA THR A 158 -1.82 2.97 18.98
C THR A 158 -3.21 3.64 18.90
N PRO A 159 -3.54 4.41 17.85
CA PRO A 159 -4.91 4.94 17.68
C PRO A 159 -5.97 3.82 17.57
N VAL A 160 -5.67 2.74 16.84
CA VAL A 160 -6.58 1.59 16.69
C VAL A 160 -6.86 0.94 18.05
N MET A 161 -5.81 0.69 18.84
CA MET A 161 -5.94 0.13 20.18
C MET A 161 -6.62 1.10 21.15
N GLY A 162 -6.41 2.41 20.98
CA GLY A 162 -7.09 3.45 21.76
C GLY A 162 -8.61 3.43 21.59
N VAL A 163 -9.09 3.30 20.35
CA VAL A 163 -10.53 3.15 20.05
C VAL A 163 -11.08 1.88 20.70
N LEU A 164 -10.40 0.75 20.55
CA LEU A 164 -10.87 -0.53 21.08
C LEU A 164 -10.84 -0.59 22.62
N GLU A 165 -9.81 -0.02 23.27
CA GLU A 165 -9.76 0.09 24.73
C GLU A 165 -10.89 0.96 25.26
N ALA A 166 -11.11 2.14 24.65
CA ALA A 166 -12.14 3.07 25.10
C ALA A 166 -13.56 2.48 24.98
N GLU A 167 -13.87 1.81 23.88
CA GLU A 167 -15.22 1.30 23.62
C GLU A 167 -15.48 -0.06 24.31
N PHE A 168 -14.49 -0.97 24.28
CA PHE A 168 -14.71 -2.38 24.66
C PHE A 168 -13.84 -2.86 25.83
N GLY A 169 -12.73 -2.18 26.12
CA GLY A 169 -11.71 -2.64 27.06
C GLY A 169 -10.97 -3.88 26.56
N ILE A 170 -9.66 -3.91 26.74
CA ILE A 170 -8.76 -4.95 26.24
C ILE A 170 -8.27 -5.78 27.42
N GLU A 171 -8.49 -7.09 27.36
CA GLU A 171 -7.91 -8.04 28.31
C GLU A 171 -6.45 -8.34 27.93
N LYS A 172 -6.21 -8.66 26.66
CA LYS A 172 -4.89 -8.94 26.08
C LYS A 172 -4.94 -8.92 24.56
N ALA A 173 -3.81 -8.65 23.93
CA ALA A 173 -3.72 -8.54 22.49
C ALA A 173 -2.39 -9.08 21.93
N MET A 174 -2.46 -9.61 20.71
CA MET A 174 -1.30 -9.87 19.87
C MET A 174 -1.45 -9.15 18.54
N MET A 175 -0.32 -8.77 17.94
CA MET A 175 -0.29 -8.20 16.60
C MET A 175 0.84 -8.78 15.75
N THR A 176 0.55 -8.97 14.47
CA THR A 176 1.55 -9.23 13.44
C THR A 176 1.56 -8.06 12.48
N THR A 177 2.70 -7.39 12.33
CA THR A 177 2.85 -6.40 11.26
C THR A 177 3.46 -7.07 10.03
N ILE A 178 2.72 -7.05 8.93
CA ILE A 178 3.21 -7.45 7.61
C ILE A 178 3.73 -6.16 6.98
N HIS A 179 5.05 -6.03 7.00
CA HIS A 179 5.71 -4.76 6.78
C HIS A 179 6.49 -4.79 5.47
N SER A 180 6.34 -3.76 4.65
CA SER A 180 7.20 -3.57 3.48
C SER A 180 8.68 -3.54 3.89
N TYR A 181 9.59 -4.01 3.04
CA TYR A 181 11.01 -3.92 3.38
C TYR A 181 11.47 -2.46 3.44
N THR A 182 12.56 -2.24 4.16
CA THR A 182 13.20 -0.93 4.36
C THR A 182 14.69 -1.05 4.05
N GLN A 183 15.42 0.06 4.06
CA GLN A 183 16.88 0.05 3.82
C GLN A 183 17.68 -0.71 4.90
N ASP A 184 17.06 -1.03 6.03
CA ASP A 184 17.65 -1.88 7.08
C ASP A 184 17.75 -3.36 6.66
N GLN A 185 16.87 -3.85 5.77
CA GLN A 185 16.99 -5.17 5.18
C GLN A 185 17.95 -5.13 3.98
N ARG A 186 18.63 -6.24 3.70
CA ARG A 186 19.59 -6.31 2.60
C ARG A 186 18.91 -6.64 1.27
N LEU A 187 19.31 -5.93 0.21
CA LEU A 187 18.83 -6.20 -1.15
C LEU A 187 19.26 -7.59 -1.64
N GLN A 188 20.47 -8.01 -1.28
CA GLN A 188 21.04 -9.33 -1.50
C GLN A 188 21.62 -9.84 -0.18
N ASP A 189 21.90 -11.14 -0.07
CA ASP A 189 22.49 -11.71 1.15
C ASP A 189 23.79 -10.96 1.54
N ALA A 190 23.80 -10.29 2.69
CA ALA A 190 24.90 -9.44 3.14
C ALA A 190 24.93 -9.29 4.68
N PRO A 191 26.07 -8.91 5.29
CA PRO A 191 26.21 -8.84 6.74
C PRO A 191 25.17 -7.94 7.43
N HIS A 192 24.57 -8.47 8.50
CA HIS A 192 23.63 -7.77 9.37
C HIS A 192 23.57 -8.45 10.76
N LYS A 193 23.33 -7.69 11.83
CA LYS A 193 23.27 -8.21 13.22
C LYS A 193 22.14 -9.21 13.46
N ASP A 194 21.00 -8.97 12.82
CA ASP A 194 19.88 -9.92 12.70
C ASP A 194 20.11 -10.76 11.44
N LEU A 195 20.43 -12.04 11.61
CA LEU A 195 20.73 -12.97 10.52
C LEU A 195 19.55 -13.19 9.56
N ARG A 196 18.31 -12.89 9.97
CA ARG A 196 17.15 -12.96 9.07
C ARG A 196 17.11 -11.74 8.15
N ARG A 197 17.39 -10.54 8.69
CA ARG A 197 17.49 -9.30 7.89
C ARG A 197 18.73 -9.24 6.99
N ALA A 198 19.69 -10.13 7.21
CA ALA A 198 20.85 -10.34 6.34
C ALA A 198 20.48 -10.94 4.97
N ARG A 199 19.29 -11.54 4.83
CA ARG A 199 18.86 -12.25 3.62
C ARG A 199 18.15 -11.32 2.62
N ASN A 200 18.20 -11.65 1.34
CA ASN A 200 17.58 -10.91 0.25
C ASN A 200 16.10 -10.56 0.54
N ALA A 201 15.82 -9.27 0.69
CA ALA A 201 14.51 -8.74 1.07
C ALA A 201 13.44 -8.86 -0.02
N ALA A 202 13.83 -8.82 -1.30
CA ALA A 202 12.90 -8.75 -2.43
C ALA A 202 12.34 -10.12 -2.85
N THR A 203 12.84 -11.22 -2.27
CA THR A 203 12.42 -12.59 -2.60
C THR A 203 12.10 -13.44 -1.37
N ASN A 204 12.11 -12.86 -0.17
CA ASN A 204 11.82 -13.57 1.06
C ASN A 204 10.71 -12.91 1.88
N ILE A 205 10.01 -13.75 2.64
CA ILE A 205 9.20 -13.35 3.78
C ILE A 205 10.08 -13.48 5.02
N VAL A 206 10.46 -12.37 5.66
CA VAL A 206 11.49 -12.33 6.70
C VAL A 206 10.90 -12.01 8.07
N PRO A 207 10.76 -13.00 8.99
CA PRO A 207 10.27 -12.74 10.33
C PRO A 207 11.33 -12.02 11.18
N THR A 208 10.91 -11.01 11.96
CA THR A 208 11.81 -10.27 12.86
C THR A 208 11.04 -9.75 14.08
N THR A 209 11.78 -9.34 15.12
CA THR A 209 11.19 -8.72 16.31
C THR A 209 10.69 -7.31 16.00
N THR A 210 9.66 -6.86 16.70
CA THR A 210 9.17 -5.48 16.66
C THR A 210 9.18 -4.84 18.04
N GLY A 211 9.59 -3.58 18.11
CA GLY A 211 9.48 -2.76 19.33
C GLY A 211 8.16 -1.99 19.44
N ALA A 212 7.30 -2.05 18.40
CA ALA A 212 6.14 -1.18 18.28
C ALA A 212 5.12 -1.38 19.42
N THR A 213 4.89 -2.60 19.88
CA THR A 213 3.93 -2.85 20.98
C THR A 213 4.41 -2.28 22.30
N LYS A 214 5.72 -2.32 22.57
CA LYS A 214 6.32 -1.69 23.75
C LYS A 214 6.18 -0.17 23.69
N ALA A 215 6.41 0.43 22.53
CA ALA A 215 6.24 1.87 22.34
C ALA A 215 4.76 2.29 22.44
N ALA A 216 3.83 1.49 21.90
CA ALA A 216 2.40 1.69 22.06
C ALA A 216 1.98 1.63 23.53
N ALA A 217 2.50 0.70 24.32
CA ALA A 217 2.24 0.63 25.75
C ALA A 217 2.79 1.84 26.54
N LYS A 218 3.89 2.45 26.09
CA LYS A 218 4.38 3.72 26.67
C LYS A 218 3.43 4.89 26.37
N ALA A 219 2.81 4.91 25.19
CA ALA A 219 1.87 5.96 24.79
C ALA A 219 0.45 5.75 25.35
N LEU A 220 0.01 4.50 25.44
CA LEU A 220 -1.28 4.06 25.97
C LEU A 220 -1.03 3.01 27.07
N THR A 221 -0.92 3.47 28.30
CA THR A 221 -0.52 2.67 29.48
C THR A 221 -1.43 1.49 29.77
N ALA A 222 -2.70 1.55 29.34
CA ALA A 222 -3.63 0.43 29.45
C ALA A 222 -3.14 -0.85 28.72
N LEU A 223 -2.19 -0.74 27.79
CA LEU A 223 -1.62 -1.87 27.05
C LEU A 223 -0.37 -2.48 27.71
N GLU A 224 0.09 -1.93 28.83
CA GLU A 224 1.30 -2.40 29.51
C GLU A 224 1.16 -3.85 29.98
N GLY A 225 2.13 -4.69 29.63
CA GLY A 225 2.15 -6.11 29.97
C GLY A 225 1.13 -6.99 29.21
N ILE A 226 0.17 -6.41 28.49
CA ILE A 226 -0.92 -7.16 27.84
C ILE A 226 -0.87 -7.14 26.30
N PHE A 227 0.05 -6.39 25.69
CA PHE A 227 0.17 -6.28 24.23
C PHE A 227 1.53 -6.76 23.70
N GLY A 228 1.50 -7.83 22.89
CA GLY A 228 2.68 -8.42 22.25
C GLY A 228 2.59 -8.43 20.72
N GLY A 229 3.70 -8.70 20.03
CA GLY A 229 3.66 -8.84 18.58
C GLY A 229 4.98 -9.16 17.92
N LEU A 230 4.92 -9.42 16.61
CA LEU A 230 6.08 -9.67 15.75
C LEU A 230 5.94 -8.93 14.41
N SER A 231 7.01 -8.86 13.64
CA SER A 231 7.01 -8.33 12.29
C SER A 231 7.39 -9.39 11.27
N ILE A 232 6.76 -9.33 10.11
CA ILE A 232 7.09 -10.12 8.93
C ILE A 232 7.40 -9.13 7.81
N ARG A 233 8.64 -9.10 7.31
CA ARG A 233 8.98 -8.29 6.14
C ARG A 233 8.58 -9.01 4.87
N VAL A 234 7.96 -8.31 3.94
CA VAL A 234 7.50 -8.86 2.67
C VAL A 234 8.06 -8.09 1.46
N PRO A 235 8.12 -8.70 0.26
CA PRO A 235 8.65 -8.08 -0.97
C PRO A 235 7.83 -6.93 -1.57
N THR A 236 7.38 -5.97 -0.76
CA THR A 236 6.73 -4.73 -1.20
C THR A 236 7.57 -3.52 -0.77
N PRO A 237 7.65 -2.47 -1.59
CA PRO A 237 8.56 -1.34 -1.34
C PRO A 237 8.01 -0.33 -0.32
N VAL A 238 6.69 -0.26 -0.16
CA VAL A 238 5.99 0.63 0.78
C VAL A 238 4.57 0.12 1.04
N VAL A 239 3.92 0.73 2.02
CA VAL A 239 2.64 0.32 2.61
C VAL A 239 2.80 -0.99 3.38
N SER A 240 2.28 -0.96 4.60
CA SER A 240 2.33 -2.07 5.53
C SER A 240 0.94 -2.27 6.11
N LEU A 241 0.71 -3.45 6.70
CA LEU A 241 -0.51 -3.70 7.45
C LEU A 241 -0.20 -4.24 8.84
N SER A 242 -1.04 -3.86 9.79
CA SER A 242 -1.06 -4.39 11.15
C SER A 242 -2.27 -5.30 11.29
N ASP A 243 -2.03 -6.56 11.60
CA ASP A 243 -3.05 -7.57 11.90
C ASP A 243 -3.14 -7.76 13.41
N PHE A 244 -4.31 -7.48 13.98
CA PHE A 244 -4.56 -7.52 15.41
C PHE A 244 -5.44 -8.72 15.77
N VAL A 245 -5.13 -9.38 16.88
CA VAL A 245 -5.99 -10.36 17.54
C VAL A 245 -6.11 -9.97 19.01
N ILE A 246 -7.32 -9.67 19.44
CA ILE A 246 -7.60 -8.95 20.68
C ILE A 246 -8.68 -9.69 21.44
N VAL A 247 -8.44 -9.95 22.73
CA VAL A 247 -9.48 -10.40 23.66
C VAL A 247 -10.06 -9.17 24.34
N THR A 248 -11.33 -8.88 24.09
CA THR A 248 -12.05 -7.77 24.72
C THR A 248 -12.65 -8.19 26.06
N ARG A 249 -12.78 -7.24 26.99
CA ARG A 249 -13.46 -7.47 28.29
C ARG A 249 -14.97 -7.59 28.12
N LYS A 250 -15.53 -6.92 27.11
CA LYS A 250 -16.95 -7.00 26.73
C LYS A 250 -17.17 -8.01 25.61
N GLN A 251 -18.35 -8.61 25.59
CA GLN A 251 -18.87 -9.29 24.40
C GLN A 251 -19.24 -8.24 23.36
N VAL A 252 -18.92 -8.52 22.10
CA VAL A 252 -19.08 -7.61 20.96
C VAL A 252 -19.54 -8.36 19.71
N THR A 253 -20.08 -7.62 18.75
CA THR A 253 -20.32 -8.09 17.37
C THR A 253 -19.43 -7.36 16.36
N ILE A 254 -19.37 -7.85 15.12
CA ILE A 254 -18.63 -7.20 14.03
C ILE A 254 -19.20 -5.79 13.78
N GLU A 255 -20.52 -5.65 13.82
CA GLU A 255 -21.22 -4.37 13.61
C GLU A 255 -20.86 -3.35 14.69
N GLU A 256 -20.75 -3.76 15.94
CA GLU A 256 -20.35 -2.88 17.05
C GLU A 256 -18.90 -2.41 16.91
N VAL A 257 -17.98 -3.33 16.57
CA VAL A 257 -16.57 -2.99 16.33
C VAL A 257 -16.44 -2.03 15.14
N ASN A 258 -17.11 -2.30 14.03
CA ASN A 258 -17.08 -1.42 12.87
C ASN A 258 -17.74 -0.06 13.14
N ALA A 259 -18.83 -0.02 13.94
CA ALA A 259 -19.47 1.22 14.35
C ALA A 259 -18.56 2.07 15.25
N ALA A 260 -17.77 1.45 16.14
CA ALA A 260 -16.78 2.15 16.95
C ALA A 260 -15.75 2.89 16.08
N PHE A 261 -15.22 2.24 15.04
CA PHE A 261 -14.28 2.90 14.12
C PHE A 261 -14.94 4.00 13.28
N LYS A 262 -16.17 3.79 12.77
CA LYS A 262 -16.94 4.85 12.07
C LYS A 262 -17.18 6.07 12.95
N LYS A 263 -17.50 5.85 14.23
CA LYS A 263 -17.66 6.91 15.23
C LYS A 263 -16.32 7.62 15.49
N ALA A 264 -15.23 6.87 15.63
CA ALA A 264 -13.90 7.42 15.84
C ALA A 264 -13.45 8.31 14.68
N THR A 265 -13.60 7.89 13.43
CA THR A 265 -13.19 8.70 12.26
C THR A 265 -14.04 9.96 12.07
N SER A 266 -15.23 10.01 12.66
CA SER A 266 -16.08 11.21 12.68
C SER A 266 -15.67 12.23 13.77
N ASN A 267 -14.78 11.84 14.69
CA ASN A 267 -14.31 12.70 15.79
C ASN A 267 -13.12 13.58 15.32
N PRO A 268 -13.16 14.91 15.52
CA PRO A 268 -12.04 15.80 15.20
C PRO A 268 -10.69 15.37 15.77
N PHE A 269 -10.68 14.70 16.92
CA PHE A 269 -9.46 14.16 17.54
C PHE A 269 -8.69 13.17 16.64
N TYR A 270 -9.39 12.46 15.76
CA TYR A 270 -8.79 11.49 14.84
C TYR A 270 -8.65 12.02 13.40
N GLN A 271 -9.00 13.28 13.14
CA GLN A 271 -8.98 13.85 11.81
C GLN A 271 -7.57 13.80 11.20
N GLY A 272 -7.44 13.16 10.03
CA GLY A 272 -6.15 12.99 9.34
C GLY A 272 -5.22 11.95 9.98
N ILE A 273 -5.64 11.31 11.07
CA ILE A 273 -4.88 10.28 11.82
C ILE A 273 -5.44 8.89 11.55
N LEU A 274 -6.75 8.71 11.74
CA LEU A 274 -7.43 7.42 11.57
C LEU A 274 -8.47 7.54 10.47
N ASP A 275 -8.48 6.55 9.58
CA ASP A 275 -9.49 6.41 8.53
C ASP A 275 -10.04 4.97 8.52
N ILE A 276 -11.06 4.74 7.71
CA ILE A 276 -11.68 3.43 7.49
C ILE A 276 -11.83 3.17 6.00
N THR A 277 -11.88 1.89 5.62
CA THR A 277 -12.31 1.49 4.28
C THR A 277 -13.32 0.35 4.35
N GLU A 278 -14.31 0.41 3.47
CA GLU A 278 -15.22 -0.70 3.15
C GLU A 278 -15.00 -1.22 1.72
N GLU A 279 -14.03 -0.64 1.01
CA GLU A 279 -13.66 -1.02 -0.35
C GLU A 279 -12.67 -2.20 -0.33
N GLU A 280 -12.74 -3.06 -1.35
CA GLU A 280 -11.80 -4.18 -1.53
C GLU A 280 -10.49 -3.69 -2.13
N LEU A 281 -9.72 -2.95 -1.33
CA LEU A 281 -8.43 -2.35 -1.71
C LEU A 281 -7.24 -3.27 -1.37
N VAL A 282 -6.10 -2.98 -1.99
CA VAL A 282 -4.82 -3.64 -1.72
C VAL A 282 -3.73 -2.64 -1.36
N SER A 283 -2.57 -3.13 -0.91
CA SER A 283 -1.45 -2.28 -0.42
C SER A 283 -1.12 -1.07 -1.31
N SER A 284 -1.09 -1.22 -2.63
CA SER A 284 -0.73 -0.14 -3.54
C SER A 284 -1.72 1.03 -3.55
N ASP A 285 -2.97 0.80 -3.17
CA ASP A 285 -4.01 1.83 -3.15
C ASP A 285 -3.83 2.83 -2.00
N PHE A 286 -3.00 2.48 -1.01
CA PHE A 286 -2.69 3.33 0.14
C PHE A 286 -1.36 4.09 0.00
N ILE A 287 -0.66 3.96 -1.13
CA ILE A 287 0.59 4.70 -1.37
C ILE A 287 0.30 6.21 -1.36
N GLY A 288 1.00 6.94 -0.51
CA GLY A 288 0.80 8.38 -0.35
C GLY A 288 -0.42 8.76 0.50
N ASN A 289 -1.09 7.79 1.13
CA ASN A 289 -2.13 8.08 2.10
C ASN A 289 -1.51 8.71 3.37
N SER A 290 -2.07 9.83 3.83
CA SER A 290 -1.55 10.62 4.94
C SER A 290 -1.98 10.12 6.32
N HIS A 291 -2.95 9.20 6.42
CA HIS A 291 -3.43 8.69 7.70
C HIS A 291 -2.40 7.76 8.34
N SER A 292 -2.38 7.74 9.67
CA SER A 292 -1.54 6.82 10.44
C SER A 292 -2.06 5.39 10.38
N ALA A 293 -3.37 5.21 10.31
CA ALA A 293 -4.04 3.93 10.18
C ALA A 293 -5.31 4.06 9.35
N ILE A 294 -5.55 3.08 8.47
CA ILE A 294 -6.80 2.92 7.73
C ILE A 294 -7.35 1.54 8.07
N VAL A 295 -8.40 1.49 8.88
CA VAL A 295 -8.99 0.22 9.32
C VAL A 295 -9.84 -0.38 8.21
N ASP A 296 -9.55 -1.63 7.85
CA ASP A 296 -10.30 -2.36 6.83
C ASP A 296 -11.50 -3.07 7.48
N LEU A 297 -12.68 -2.46 7.35
CA LEU A 297 -13.88 -2.90 8.05
C LEU A 297 -14.41 -4.23 7.51
N LYS A 298 -14.03 -4.63 6.28
CA LYS A 298 -14.37 -5.94 5.70
C LYS A 298 -13.54 -7.07 6.27
N LEU A 299 -12.38 -6.77 6.85
CA LEU A 299 -11.48 -7.74 7.47
C LEU A 299 -11.72 -7.90 8.98
N THR A 300 -12.62 -7.12 9.56
CA THR A 300 -13.06 -7.29 10.96
C THR A 300 -13.71 -8.64 11.16
N ALA A 301 -13.28 -9.37 12.18
CA ALA A 301 -13.91 -10.63 12.58
C ALA A 301 -14.09 -10.70 14.09
N VAL A 302 -15.14 -11.38 14.54
CA VAL A 302 -15.37 -11.68 15.96
C VAL A 302 -15.62 -13.18 16.11
N VAL A 303 -14.84 -13.82 16.97
CA VAL A 303 -14.95 -15.24 17.30
C VAL A 303 -15.30 -15.37 18.79
N GLY A 304 -16.30 -16.18 19.11
CA GLY A 304 -16.71 -16.40 20.50
C GLY A 304 -17.21 -15.14 21.23
N GLY A 305 -17.56 -14.10 20.48
CA GLY A 305 -18.09 -12.84 20.97
C GLY A 305 -17.04 -11.88 21.57
N ASN A 306 -15.85 -12.33 21.94
CA ASN A 306 -14.84 -11.45 22.55
C ASN A 306 -13.43 -11.60 21.98
N LEU A 307 -13.20 -12.50 21.02
CA LEU A 307 -11.95 -12.56 20.26
C LEU A 307 -12.11 -11.79 18.96
N VAL A 308 -11.63 -10.54 18.96
CA VAL A 308 -11.76 -9.60 17.86
C VAL A 308 -10.49 -9.63 17.00
N LYS A 309 -10.67 -9.67 15.68
CA LYS A 309 -9.62 -9.42 14.70
C LYS A 309 -9.91 -8.09 13.99
N VAL A 310 -8.90 -7.23 13.90
CA VAL A 310 -8.94 -5.99 13.13
C VAL A 310 -7.71 -5.96 12.24
N VAL A 311 -7.82 -5.36 11.06
CA VAL A 311 -6.68 -5.11 10.16
C VAL A 311 -6.63 -3.63 9.85
N ALA A 312 -5.43 -3.04 9.93
CA ALA A 312 -5.22 -1.64 9.57
C ALA A 312 -4.04 -1.48 8.61
N TRP A 313 -4.30 -0.83 7.48
CA TRP A 313 -3.28 -0.42 6.50
C TRP A 313 -2.61 0.88 6.95
N TYR A 314 -1.38 1.09 6.51
CA TYR A 314 -0.70 2.37 6.65
C TYR A 314 0.44 2.50 5.65
N ASP A 315 0.59 3.68 5.04
CA ASP A 315 1.83 4.02 4.35
C ASP A 315 2.91 4.27 5.41
N ASN A 316 3.80 3.29 5.57
CA ASN A 316 4.85 3.30 6.58
C ASN A 316 5.92 4.38 6.39
N GLU A 317 5.87 5.17 5.32
CA GLU A 317 6.73 6.33 5.13
C GLU A 317 5.93 7.63 5.02
N TRP A 318 4.89 7.68 4.19
CA TRP A 318 4.14 8.92 3.95
C TRP A 318 3.25 9.30 5.13
N GLY A 319 2.38 8.40 5.60
CA GLY A 319 1.54 8.64 6.77
C GLY A 319 2.39 8.94 8.01
N TYR A 320 3.49 8.20 8.18
CA TYR A 320 4.47 8.47 9.23
C TYR A 320 5.14 9.85 9.13
N SER A 321 5.56 10.26 7.92
CA SER A 321 6.21 11.56 7.73
C SER A 321 5.22 12.72 7.93
N ASN A 322 3.92 12.54 7.67
CA ASN A 322 2.91 13.52 8.01
C ASN A 322 2.85 13.73 9.54
N ARG A 323 2.80 12.63 10.32
CA ARG A 323 2.86 12.71 11.80
C ARG A 323 4.11 13.39 12.31
N LEU A 324 5.26 13.07 11.71
CA LEU A 324 6.54 13.67 12.08
C LEU A 324 6.54 15.19 11.88
N VAL A 325 6.03 15.65 10.74
CA VAL A 325 5.97 17.08 10.40
C VAL A 325 4.91 17.81 11.23
N GLU A 326 3.75 17.19 11.47
CA GLU A 326 2.72 17.74 12.36
C GLU A 326 3.26 17.88 13.78
N LEU A 327 3.90 16.85 14.35
CA LEU A 327 4.53 16.93 15.67
C LEU A 327 5.58 18.04 15.72
N THR A 328 6.39 18.17 14.67
CA THR A 328 7.39 19.24 14.54
C THR A 328 6.73 20.63 14.55
N ALA A 329 5.61 20.79 13.85
CA ALA A 329 4.85 22.03 13.86
C ALA A 329 4.26 22.34 15.24
N ASP A 330 3.73 21.33 15.92
CA ASP A 330 3.15 21.47 17.26
C ASP A 330 4.21 21.89 18.29
N VAL A 331 5.40 21.30 18.22
CA VAL A 331 6.57 21.72 19.00
C VAL A 331 6.92 23.18 18.71
N GLY A 332 6.94 23.56 17.43
CA GLY A 332 7.17 24.95 17.01
C GLY A 332 6.16 25.94 17.59
N ARG A 333 4.86 25.59 17.56
CA ARG A 333 3.80 26.42 18.14
C ARG A 333 3.95 26.60 19.64
N LEU A 334 4.32 25.54 20.36
CA LEU A 334 4.58 25.61 21.81
C LEU A 334 5.76 26.53 22.14
N LEU A 335 6.84 26.48 21.37
CA LEU A 335 7.99 27.38 21.54
C LEU A 335 7.63 28.86 21.34
N GLN A 336 6.60 29.15 20.55
CA GLN A 336 6.10 30.51 20.30
C GLN A 336 5.06 30.97 21.33
N GLY A 337 4.78 30.17 22.37
CA GLY A 337 3.79 30.49 23.41
C GLY A 337 2.34 30.21 23.00
N GLY A 338 2.12 29.53 21.86
CA GLY A 338 0.81 29.06 21.43
C GLY A 338 0.45 27.76 22.14
N ALA A 339 -0.18 27.84 23.30
CA ALA A 339 -0.96 26.70 23.79
C ALA A 339 -2.13 26.48 22.81
N SER A 340 -2.39 25.23 22.40
CA SER A 340 -3.51 24.92 21.50
C SER A 340 -4.82 25.47 22.08
N GLU A 341 -5.62 26.16 21.26
CA GLU A 341 -6.95 26.61 21.69
C GLU A 341 -7.83 25.41 22.10
N ASP A 342 -7.58 24.23 21.54
CA ASP A 342 -8.24 22.96 21.90
C ASP A 342 -7.95 22.49 23.34
N SER A 343 -6.77 22.78 23.89
CA SER A 343 -6.44 22.44 25.29
C SER A 343 -7.21 23.29 26.30
N LYS A 344 -7.63 24.51 25.90
CA LYS A 344 -8.44 25.38 26.75
C LYS A 344 -9.92 25.00 26.70
N VAL A 345 -10.43 24.56 25.55
CA VAL A 345 -11.83 24.09 25.44
C VAL A 345 -12.07 22.85 26.33
N LYS A 346 -11.16 21.86 26.31
CA LYS A 346 -11.25 20.68 27.21
C LYS A 346 -11.23 21.04 28.70
N LYS A 347 -10.36 21.96 29.14
CA LYS A 347 -10.33 22.41 30.54
C LYS A 347 -11.59 23.17 30.96
N THR A 348 -12.32 23.77 30.02
CA THR A 348 -13.54 24.52 30.32
C THR A 348 -14.79 23.62 30.26
N GLU A 349 -14.75 22.53 29.49
CA GLU A 349 -15.80 21.51 29.44
C GLU A 349 -15.71 20.53 30.61
N GLU A 350 -14.52 20.04 30.97
CA GLU A 350 -14.32 19.19 32.17
C GLU A 350 -14.67 19.94 33.47
N ALA A 351 -14.42 21.27 33.51
CA ALA A 351 -14.80 22.10 34.65
C ALA A 351 -16.32 22.37 34.73
N LYS A 352 -17.06 22.23 33.62
CA LYS A 352 -18.53 22.37 33.59
C LYS A 352 -19.23 21.07 33.95
N GLU A 353 -18.75 19.93 33.45
CA GLU A 353 -19.31 18.61 33.81
C GLU A 353 -19.13 18.27 35.30
N ASP A 354 -18.01 18.67 35.92
CA ASP A 354 -17.77 18.43 37.35
C ASP A 354 -18.56 19.39 38.28
N THR A 355 -19.08 20.51 37.74
CA THR A 355 -20.02 21.38 38.46
C THR A 355 -21.47 20.95 38.33
N ASP A 356 -21.87 20.36 37.20
CA ASP A 356 -23.24 19.91 36.98
C ASP A 356 -23.52 18.55 37.63
N ALA A 357 -22.50 17.67 37.76
CA ALA A 357 -22.60 16.39 38.45
C ALA A 357 -22.70 16.50 40.00
N LYS A 358 -22.40 17.66 40.59
CA LYS A 358 -22.47 17.89 42.06
C LYS A 358 -23.79 18.52 42.54
N SER A 359 -24.77 18.75 41.67
CA SER A 359 -26.04 19.41 42.06
C SER A 359 -27.29 18.51 42.05
N ALA A 360 -27.18 17.24 41.64
CA ALA A 360 -28.33 16.33 41.60
C ALA A 360 -28.04 15.00 42.30
N HIS A 361 -28.36 14.93 43.59
CA HIS A 361 -29.03 13.80 44.27
C HIS A 361 -28.85 13.89 45.79
N HIS A 362 -29.84 14.48 46.45
CA HIS A 362 -30.18 14.16 47.84
C HIS A 362 -31.42 13.28 47.80
N HIS A 363 -31.30 12.00 48.16
CA HIS A 363 -32.30 11.27 48.95
C HIS A 363 -31.75 9.92 49.44
N HIS A 364 -32.06 9.62 50.71
CA HIS A 364 -31.81 8.42 51.51
C HIS A 364 -31.93 7.08 50.78
N VAL A 365 -31.16 6.06 51.22
CA VAL A 365 -31.64 4.93 52.08
C VAL A 365 -30.47 4.06 52.58
N ASP A 366 -30.54 3.78 53.89
CA ASP A 366 -30.03 2.71 54.78
C ASP A 366 -28.71 1.94 54.61
N GLU A 367 -27.99 1.95 55.74
CA GLU A 367 -26.94 1.00 56.14
C GLU A 367 -27.51 -0.39 56.43
N LYS A 368 -27.02 -1.40 55.71
CA LYS A 368 -26.76 -2.75 56.22
C LYS A 368 -26.03 -3.54 55.13
N ASP A 369 -24.74 -3.75 55.35
CA ASP A 369 -23.96 -4.95 55.00
C ASP A 369 -22.48 -4.57 54.84
N LYS A 370 -21.76 -4.63 55.95
CA LYS A 370 -20.32 -4.94 55.95
C LYS A 370 -20.15 -6.40 56.36
N PRO A 371 -19.23 -7.12 55.72
CA PRO A 371 -18.20 -7.78 56.53
C PRO A 371 -16.81 -7.56 55.90
N LEU A 372 -15.88 -6.99 56.68
CA LEU A 372 -14.78 -7.68 57.38
C LEU A 372 -13.51 -7.83 56.52
N LEU A 373 -12.57 -6.91 56.78
CA LEU A 373 -11.14 -7.06 56.52
C LEU A 373 -10.51 -7.95 57.60
N LEU A 374 -9.68 -8.92 57.21
CA LEU A 374 -8.59 -9.53 57.99
C LEU A 374 -7.77 -10.49 57.07
N PRO A 375 -6.52 -10.90 57.41
CA PRO A 375 -5.30 -10.33 56.83
C PRO A 375 -4.37 -11.36 56.14
N SER A 376 -3.19 -10.88 55.72
CA SER A 376 -2.03 -11.61 55.19
C SER A 376 -1.55 -12.78 56.05
N GLU A 377 -1.38 -13.97 55.46
CA GLU A 377 -0.10 -14.73 55.32
C GLU A 377 -0.30 -16.20 54.88
N ALA A 378 0.63 -16.63 54.02
CA ALA A 378 1.21 -17.98 53.83
C ALA A 378 0.52 -19.07 52.95
N ILE A 379 1.42 -19.86 52.33
CA ILE A 379 1.31 -21.06 51.45
C ILE A 379 1.33 -20.70 49.95
N GLY A 380 2.29 -21.13 49.13
CA GLY A 380 3.41 -22.03 49.34
C GLY A 380 4.26 -22.10 48.06
N ASP A 381 5.54 -22.32 48.28
CA ASP A 381 6.64 -22.41 47.32
C ASP A 381 6.61 -23.76 46.58
N THR A 382 6.40 -23.76 45.26
CA THR A 382 6.83 -24.82 44.34
C THR A 382 6.88 -24.27 42.92
N HIS A 383 8.06 -23.96 42.40
CA HIS A 383 8.44 -24.20 41.00
C HIS A 383 9.95 -23.92 40.85
N LYS A 384 10.74 -24.91 41.20
CA LYS A 384 12.14 -25.04 40.80
C LYS A 384 12.27 -26.48 40.30
N ASP A 385 12.27 -26.63 38.98
CA ASP A 385 12.88 -27.72 38.20
C ASP A 385 12.33 -27.66 36.77
N LEU A 386 13.21 -27.99 35.80
CA LEU A 386 13.05 -27.96 34.33
C LEU A 386 13.63 -26.74 33.61
N LEU A 387 14.89 -26.43 33.88
CA LEU A 387 15.80 -25.86 32.88
C LEU A 387 17.16 -26.56 33.00
N GLU A 388 17.32 -27.70 32.33
CA GLU A 388 18.65 -28.26 31.99
C GLU A 388 18.48 -29.46 31.05
N THR A 389 18.67 -29.26 29.75
CA THR A 389 19.21 -30.29 28.83
C THR A 389 20.06 -29.63 27.75
N SER A 390 21.33 -29.48 28.08
CA SER A 390 22.53 -29.63 27.24
C SER A 390 22.37 -29.79 25.71
N VAL A 391 22.96 -28.84 24.96
CA VAL A 391 23.42 -29.03 23.58
C VAL A 391 24.95 -28.96 23.58
N PRO A 392 25.69 -29.98 23.08
CA PRO A 392 27.13 -29.98 23.15
C PRO A 392 27.80 -29.11 22.07
N ASN A 393 28.87 -28.49 22.53
CA ASN A 393 29.84 -27.63 21.87
C ASN A 393 30.60 -28.36 20.74
N LEU A 394 30.75 -27.74 19.57
CA LEU A 394 31.69 -28.16 18.53
C LEU A 394 32.36 -26.93 17.89
N GLU A 395 33.56 -26.62 18.37
CA GLU A 395 34.56 -25.84 17.63
C GLU A 395 35.68 -26.75 17.12
N ALA A 396 36.28 -26.29 16.01
CA ALA A 396 37.54 -26.67 15.37
C ALA A 396 37.60 -27.89 14.44
N LYS A 397 37.70 -27.60 13.13
CA LYS A 397 38.91 -27.87 12.32
C LYS A 397 38.84 -27.22 10.93
N GLU A 398 39.75 -26.30 10.67
CA GLU A 398 40.16 -25.85 9.33
C GLU A 398 40.91 -26.97 8.58
N LYS A 399 40.73 -27.06 7.25
CA LYS A 399 41.82 -26.97 6.26
C LYS A 399 41.33 -27.05 4.80
N GLU A 400 41.82 -26.07 4.03
CA GLU A 400 42.27 -26.09 2.63
C GLU A 400 41.66 -27.09 1.63
N LEU A 401 41.15 -26.56 0.50
CA LEU A 401 41.69 -26.83 -0.85
C LEU A 401 40.96 -25.98 -1.91
N LEU A 402 41.71 -25.06 -2.54
CA LEU A 402 41.44 -24.54 -3.88
C LEU A 402 41.93 -25.59 -4.92
N PRO A 403 41.49 -25.51 -6.19
CA PRO A 403 42.28 -24.76 -7.16
C PRO A 403 41.49 -23.88 -8.15
N ALA A 404 42.22 -22.90 -8.70
CA ALA A 404 41.98 -22.17 -9.95
C ALA A 404 42.07 -23.11 -11.18
N GLU A 405 41.77 -22.79 -12.44
CA GLU A 405 42.08 -21.64 -13.31
C GLU A 405 41.15 -21.64 -14.56
N ASP A 406 41.09 -20.49 -15.25
CA ASP A 406 41.09 -20.23 -16.72
C ASP A 406 40.31 -21.16 -17.69
N GLY A 407 39.65 -20.68 -18.76
CA GLY A 407 39.63 -19.41 -19.46
C GLY A 407 39.01 -19.61 -20.86
N ASP A 408 38.86 -18.48 -21.55
CA ASP A 408 38.75 -18.29 -23.00
C ASP A 408 37.39 -18.33 -23.75
N LYS A 409 37.40 -17.48 -24.78
CA LYS A 409 36.39 -16.84 -25.61
C LYS A 409 36.12 -17.63 -26.90
N SER A 410 34.94 -17.42 -27.49
CA SER A 410 34.69 -17.21 -28.95
C SER A 410 33.17 -17.22 -29.19
N ALA A 411 32.52 -16.14 -29.62
CA ALA A 411 32.45 -15.56 -30.98
C ALA A 411 31.33 -16.15 -31.88
N VAL A 412 30.36 -15.29 -32.18
CA VAL A 412 29.65 -14.98 -33.45
C VAL A 412 29.05 -16.11 -34.31
N GLY A 413 27.77 -15.93 -34.66
CA GLY A 413 27.14 -16.51 -35.85
C GLY A 413 25.76 -15.89 -36.14
N GLU A 414 25.68 -15.04 -37.17
CA GLU A 414 24.45 -14.61 -37.85
C GLU A 414 23.87 -15.77 -38.67
N ASP A 415 22.55 -15.86 -38.82
CA ASP A 415 21.97 -16.34 -40.08
C ASP A 415 20.58 -15.74 -40.35
N THR A 416 20.39 -15.38 -41.61
CA THR A 416 19.24 -14.74 -42.25
C THR A 416 18.55 -15.77 -43.15
N GLY A 417 17.22 -15.79 -43.18
CA GLY A 417 16.52 -16.59 -44.21
C GLY A 417 15.01 -16.51 -44.14
N GLY A 418 14.43 -15.63 -44.94
CA GLY A 418 12.98 -15.57 -45.18
C GLY A 418 12.52 -16.56 -46.26
N ALA A 419 11.24 -16.93 -46.20
CA ALA A 419 10.50 -17.50 -47.32
C ALA A 419 9.10 -16.86 -47.35
N GLY A 420 8.82 -16.15 -48.44
CA GLY A 420 7.52 -15.52 -48.71
C GLY A 420 6.55 -16.46 -49.42
N TYR A 421 5.27 -16.14 -49.31
CA TYR A 421 4.22 -16.66 -50.19
C TYR A 421 3.36 -15.49 -50.70
N ILE A 422 3.20 -15.43 -52.02
CA ILE A 422 2.31 -14.53 -52.76
C ILE A 422 1.02 -15.29 -53.09
N ILE A 423 -0.14 -14.71 -52.75
CA ILE A 423 -1.49 -15.01 -53.27
C ILE A 423 -2.19 -13.63 -53.24
N GLY A 424 -2.60 -12.97 -54.34
CA GLY A 424 -3.39 -13.43 -55.47
C GLY A 424 -4.74 -12.73 -55.38
N ASP A 425 -4.85 -11.54 -55.97
CA ASP A 425 -6.07 -10.73 -56.06
C ASP A 425 -7.08 -11.38 -57.01
N ASP A 426 -8.22 -11.85 -56.48
CA ASP A 426 -9.56 -11.60 -57.02
C ASP A 426 -10.64 -12.36 -56.22
N GLN A 427 -11.86 -11.80 -56.19
CA GLN A 427 -13.18 -12.35 -55.78
C GLN A 427 -13.93 -11.51 -54.68
N PRO A 428 -15.27 -11.48 -54.72
CA PRO A 428 -16.05 -10.25 -54.90
C PRO A 428 -16.51 -9.56 -53.60
N LYS A 429 -16.77 -8.25 -53.71
CA LYS A 429 -17.44 -7.46 -52.67
C LYS A 429 -18.89 -7.92 -52.49
N HIS A 430 -19.22 -8.54 -51.37
CA HIS A 430 -20.60 -8.73 -50.91
C HIS A 430 -20.92 -7.75 -49.77
N PRO A 431 -22.15 -7.19 -49.71
CA PRO A 431 -22.51 -6.16 -48.76
C PRO A 431 -22.71 -6.76 -47.36
N LEU A 432 -22.26 -6.02 -46.33
CA LEU A 432 -22.55 -6.32 -44.93
C LEU A 432 -24.05 -6.07 -44.65
N PRO A 433 -24.78 -6.98 -44.00
CA PRO A 433 -26.16 -6.72 -43.62
C PRO A 433 -26.21 -5.69 -42.48
N SER A 434 -26.80 -4.54 -42.77
CA SER A 434 -27.40 -3.66 -41.77
C SER A 434 -28.83 -4.17 -41.50
N ASP A 435 -29.22 -4.13 -40.23
CA ASP A 435 -30.57 -4.35 -39.70
C ASP A 435 -31.20 -5.74 -39.92
N ALA A 436 -31.11 -6.59 -38.89
CA ALA A 436 -32.08 -7.65 -38.67
C ALA A 436 -32.29 -7.89 -37.16
N THR A 437 -33.43 -7.39 -36.68
CA THR A 437 -34.19 -7.98 -35.57
C THR A 437 -34.22 -9.51 -35.69
N ASN A 438 -34.24 -10.22 -34.55
CA ASN A 438 -34.44 -11.66 -34.46
C ASN A 438 -35.56 -12.15 -35.40
N ILE A 439 -35.18 -12.73 -36.53
CA ILE A 439 -36.02 -13.60 -37.34
C ILE A 439 -35.15 -14.81 -37.68
N ASP A 440 -35.70 -15.99 -37.40
CA ASP A 440 -35.21 -17.32 -37.74
C ASP A 440 -34.00 -17.84 -36.95
N GLY A 441 -34.30 -18.46 -35.78
CA GLY A 441 -33.87 -19.80 -35.32
C GLY A 441 -32.52 -20.43 -35.69
N VAL A 442 -31.52 -19.70 -36.19
CA VAL A 442 -30.18 -20.18 -36.45
C VAL A 442 -29.38 -19.98 -35.18
N HIS A 443 -29.07 -21.07 -34.47
CA HIS A 443 -28.14 -21.03 -33.34
C HIS A 443 -26.81 -20.44 -33.82
N ARG A 444 -26.53 -19.21 -33.40
CA ARG A 444 -25.32 -18.49 -33.79
C ARG A 444 -24.14 -19.07 -33.00
N ASN A 445 -23.21 -19.68 -33.71
CA ASN A 445 -22.04 -20.32 -33.10
C ASN A 445 -20.99 -19.27 -32.69
N ILE A 446 -20.44 -19.42 -31.49
CA ILE A 446 -19.31 -18.65 -30.99
C ILE A 446 -18.05 -19.51 -31.15
N ALA A 447 -17.02 -18.97 -31.80
CA ALA A 447 -15.70 -19.59 -31.83
C ALA A 447 -15.02 -19.37 -30.47
N LEU A 448 -14.59 -20.44 -29.81
CA LEU A 448 -13.84 -20.37 -28.55
C LEU A 448 -12.47 -21.02 -28.74
N ALA A 449 -11.39 -20.30 -28.44
CA ALA A 449 -10.03 -20.81 -28.63
C ALA A 449 -9.07 -20.39 -27.51
N SER A 450 -8.05 -21.19 -27.27
CA SER A 450 -6.99 -20.91 -26.31
C SER A 450 -5.73 -21.68 -26.69
N ASP A 451 -4.57 -21.22 -26.23
CA ASP A 451 -3.39 -22.06 -26.02
C ASP A 451 -3.45 -22.78 -24.66
N HIS A 452 -2.35 -23.40 -24.25
CA HIS A 452 -2.26 -24.03 -22.94
C HIS A 452 -2.47 -23.07 -21.76
N ALA A 453 -2.17 -21.77 -21.92
CA ALA A 453 -2.21 -20.79 -20.83
C ALA A 453 -3.64 -20.38 -20.44
N GLY A 454 -4.63 -20.56 -21.32
CA GLY A 454 -6.05 -20.32 -21.05
C GLY A 454 -6.91 -21.59 -21.00
N LEU A 455 -6.32 -22.78 -20.99
CA LEU A 455 -7.05 -24.07 -21.06
C LEU A 455 -8.10 -24.24 -19.94
N GLU A 456 -7.76 -23.86 -18.71
CA GLU A 456 -8.70 -24.00 -17.59
C GLU A 456 -9.90 -23.04 -17.71
N GLN A 457 -9.65 -21.80 -18.17
CA GLN A 457 -10.71 -20.84 -18.45
C GLN A 457 -11.57 -21.28 -19.63
N LEU A 458 -10.98 -21.90 -20.65
CA LEU A 458 -11.70 -22.44 -21.79
C LEU A 458 -12.71 -23.51 -21.36
N LYS A 459 -12.32 -24.43 -20.45
CA LYS A 459 -13.21 -25.46 -19.89
C LYS A 459 -14.40 -24.88 -19.15
N GLU A 460 -14.21 -23.76 -18.47
CA GLU A 460 -15.25 -23.06 -17.70
C GLU A 460 -16.16 -22.18 -18.56
N LEU A 461 -15.64 -21.62 -19.64
CA LEU A 461 -16.37 -20.70 -20.52
C LEU A 461 -17.23 -21.44 -21.55
N LEU A 462 -16.86 -22.65 -21.93
CA LEU A 462 -17.65 -23.49 -22.83
C LEU A 462 -19.08 -23.74 -22.30
N PRO A 463 -19.29 -24.34 -21.10
CA PRO A 463 -20.63 -24.54 -20.55
C PRO A 463 -21.33 -23.22 -20.20
N TYR A 464 -20.57 -22.15 -19.92
CA TYR A 464 -21.15 -20.84 -19.68
C TYR A 464 -21.79 -20.24 -20.94
N LEU A 465 -21.12 -20.28 -22.08
CA LEU A 465 -21.66 -19.81 -23.36
C LEU A 465 -22.88 -20.62 -23.81
N GLU A 466 -22.85 -21.94 -23.59
CA GLU A 466 -24.01 -22.81 -23.81
C GLU A 466 -25.19 -22.42 -22.91
N SER A 467 -24.93 -22.08 -21.64
CA SER A 467 -25.97 -21.61 -20.71
C SER A 467 -26.59 -20.26 -21.11
N LEU A 468 -25.89 -19.45 -21.91
CA LEU A 468 -26.42 -18.21 -22.49
C LEU A 468 -27.21 -18.47 -23.79
N GLY A 469 -27.31 -19.72 -24.25
CA GLY A 469 -28.08 -20.12 -25.43
C GLY A 469 -27.28 -20.12 -26.74
N HIS A 470 -25.96 -19.98 -26.68
CA HIS A 470 -25.09 -19.99 -27.85
C HIS A 470 -24.59 -21.39 -28.18
N GLY A 471 -24.49 -21.72 -29.47
CA GLY A 471 -23.66 -22.85 -29.90
C GLY A 471 -22.18 -22.47 -29.80
N VAL A 472 -21.30 -23.43 -29.49
CA VAL A 472 -19.86 -23.16 -29.31
C VAL A 472 -19.03 -24.09 -30.18
N LYS A 473 -18.16 -23.52 -31.03
CA LYS A 473 -17.14 -24.26 -31.77
C LYS A 473 -15.81 -24.09 -31.04
N ASN A 474 -15.37 -25.14 -30.34
CA ASN A 474 -14.12 -25.14 -29.61
C ASN A 474 -12.93 -25.44 -30.55
N PHE A 475 -12.01 -24.50 -30.65
CA PHE A 475 -10.75 -24.60 -31.38
C PHE A 475 -9.54 -24.78 -30.48
N GLY A 476 -9.69 -24.73 -29.15
CA GLY A 476 -8.57 -24.89 -28.21
C GLY A 476 -8.21 -26.35 -27.93
N PRO A 477 -7.10 -26.57 -27.19
CA PRO A 477 -6.62 -27.90 -26.86
C PRO A 477 -7.56 -28.62 -25.88
N LYS A 478 -7.56 -29.96 -25.93
CA LYS A 478 -8.33 -30.81 -24.99
C LYS A 478 -7.54 -31.14 -23.72
N ASN A 479 -6.21 -31.21 -23.84
CA ASN A 479 -5.30 -31.61 -22.76
C ASN A 479 -4.21 -30.55 -22.64
N LEU A 480 -3.61 -30.44 -21.45
CA LEU A 480 -2.50 -29.53 -21.22
C LEU A 480 -1.26 -30.03 -21.98
N ASN A 481 -0.76 -29.22 -22.91
CA ASN A 481 0.54 -29.39 -23.54
C ASN A 481 1.30 -28.06 -23.50
N PRO A 482 2.39 -27.93 -22.72
CA PRO A 482 3.15 -26.68 -22.60
C PRO A 482 3.73 -26.14 -23.92
N ASN A 483 3.80 -26.96 -24.98
CA ASN A 483 4.26 -26.57 -26.30
C ASN A 483 3.12 -26.11 -27.23
N ASP A 484 1.89 -26.00 -26.74
CA ASP A 484 0.77 -25.45 -27.50
C ASP A 484 0.95 -23.93 -27.63
N ASP A 485 1.24 -23.45 -28.83
CA ASP A 485 1.38 -22.03 -29.13
C ASP A 485 0.06 -21.43 -29.62
N TYR A 486 -0.29 -20.25 -29.12
CA TYR A 486 -1.57 -19.60 -29.42
C TYR A 486 -1.88 -19.42 -30.93
N PRO A 487 -0.94 -19.13 -31.85
CA PRO A 487 -1.30 -18.95 -33.25
C PRO A 487 -1.99 -20.17 -33.85
N ASP A 488 -1.62 -21.38 -33.42
CA ASP A 488 -2.15 -22.64 -33.96
C ASP A 488 -3.64 -22.83 -33.68
N PHE A 489 -4.14 -22.22 -32.60
CA PHE A 489 -5.55 -22.31 -32.18
C PHE A 489 -6.33 -21.03 -32.53
N ILE A 490 -5.69 -19.87 -32.40
CA ILE A 490 -6.36 -18.57 -32.61
C ILE A 490 -6.58 -18.29 -34.11
N ILE A 491 -5.64 -18.66 -34.99
CA ILE A 491 -5.79 -18.42 -36.43
C ILE A 491 -6.98 -19.19 -37.02
N PRO A 492 -7.18 -20.49 -36.74
CA PRO A 492 -8.38 -21.21 -37.17
C PRO A 492 -9.69 -20.60 -36.67
N ALA A 493 -9.74 -20.18 -35.40
CA ALA A 493 -10.93 -19.54 -34.84
C ALA A 493 -11.24 -18.20 -35.52
N ALA A 494 -10.20 -17.38 -35.76
CA ALA A 494 -10.31 -16.12 -36.48
C ALA A 494 -10.77 -16.33 -37.94
N LYS A 495 -10.26 -17.35 -38.63
CA LYS A 495 -10.73 -17.72 -39.98
C LYS A 495 -12.21 -18.10 -39.99
N ALA A 496 -12.68 -18.85 -38.99
CA ALA A 496 -14.08 -19.23 -38.88
C ALA A 496 -15.01 -18.02 -38.66
N VAL A 497 -14.58 -17.03 -37.87
CA VAL A 497 -15.33 -15.77 -37.70
C VAL A 497 -15.32 -14.95 -39.00
N ALA A 498 -14.17 -14.81 -39.65
CA ALA A 498 -14.04 -14.07 -40.91
C ALA A 498 -14.86 -14.69 -42.06
N ALA A 499 -14.99 -16.03 -42.08
CA ALA A 499 -15.79 -16.78 -43.04
C ALA A 499 -17.30 -16.80 -42.69
N ASN A 500 -17.73 -16.14 -41.62
CA ASN A 500 -19.09 -16.20 -41.07
C ASN A 500 -19.56 -17.62 -40.68
N GLU A 501 -18.64 -18.56 -40.42
CA GLU A 501 -18.97 -19.86 -39.82
C GLU A 501 -19.33 -19.73 -38.34
N CYS A 502 -18.73 -18.74 -37.68
CA CYS A 502 -19.03 -18.34 -36.31
C CYS A 502 -19.37 -16.85 -36.32
N GLU A 503 -20.41 -16.45 -35.61
CA GLU A 503 -20.84 -15.06 -35.58
C GLU A 503 -19.81 -14.17 -34.87
N ARG A 504 -19.21 -14.70 -33.81
CA ARG A 504 -18.24 -14.02 -32.96
C ARG A 504 -17.18 -14.99 -32.46
N GLY A 505 -16.05 -14.46 -32.03
CA GLY A 505 -14.97 -15.23 -31.42
C GLY A 505 -14.57 -14.73 -30.05
N ILE A 506 -14.29 -15.66 -29.13
CA ILE A 506 -13.68 -15.41 -27.83
C ILE A 506 -12.38 -16.20 -27.80
N VAL A 507 -11.28 -15.51 -27.53
CA VAL A 507 -9.95 -16.12 -27.50
C VAL A 507 -9.25 -15.85 -26.18
N LEU A 508 -8.48 -16.81 -25.72
CA LEU A 508 -7.82 -16.81 -24.42
C LEU A 508 -6.34 -17.09 -24.59
N GLY A 509 -5.52 -16.48 -23.75
CA GLY A 509 -4.13 -16.86 -23.58
C GLY A 509 -3.48 -16.06 -22.47
N GLY A 510 -2.20 -16.28 -22.23
CA GLY A 510 -1.53 -15.77 -21.03
C GLY A 510 -1.69 -14.26 -20.83
N SER A 511 -1.45 -13.48 -21.88
CA SER A 511 -1.59 -12.02 -21.86
C SER A 511 -2.81 -11.49 -22.59
N GLY A 512 -3.43 -12.24 -23.52
CA GLY A 512 -4.46 -11.69 -24.40
C GLY A 512 -3.90 -10.87 -25.57
N GLN A 513 -2.68 -10.31 -25.46
CA GLN A 513 -2.05 -9.53 -26.54
C GLN A 513 -1.74 -10.42 -27.73
N GLY A 514 -1.06 -11.55 -27.50
CA GLY A 514 -0.59 -12.44 -28.57
C GLY A 514 -1.76 -12.94 -29.42
N GLU A 515 -2.83 -13.34 -28.74
CA GLU A 515 -4.05 -13.86 -29.35
C GLU A 515 -4.73 -12.80 -30.20
N ALA A 516 -4.88 -11.57 -29.70
CA ALA A 516 -5.45 -10.49 -30.49
C ALA A 516 -4.55 -10.09 -31.66
N ILE A 517 -3.23 -10.09 -31.49
CA ILE A 517 -2.28 -9.84 -32.58
C ILE A 517 -2.46 -10.90 -33.68
N ALA A 518 -2.48 -12.19 -33.33
CA ALA A 518 -2.67 -13.27 -34.30
C ALA A 518 -4.05 -13.20 -34.97
N ALA A 519 -5.12 -12.99 -34.21
CA ALA A 519 -6.48 -12.88 -34.74
C ALA A 519 -6.60 -11.72 -35.74
N ASN A 520 -6.06 -10.54 -35.40
CA ASN A 520 -6.09 -9.34 -36.26
C ASN A 520 -5.20 -9.45 -37.50
N LYS A 521 -4.38 -10.49 -37.67
CA LYS A 521 -3.72 -10.79 -38.96
C LYS A 521 -4.67 -11.38 -39.99
N ILE A 522 -5.85 -11.85 -39.56
CA ILE A 522 -6.87 -12.39 -40.45
C ILE A 522 -7.76 -11.25 -40.94
N LYS A 523 -7.85 -11.09 -42.27
CA LYS A 523 -8.67 -10.06 -42.91
C LYS A 523 -10.13 -10.18 -42.44
N GLY A 524 -10.73 -9.05 -42.09
CA GLY A 524 -12.10 -8.98 -41.58
C GLY A 524 -12.23 -9.21 -40.07
N ILE A 525 -11.14 -9.47 -39.36
CA ILE A 525 -11.16 -9.58 -37.89
C ILE A 525 -10.82 -8.25 -37.23
N ARG A 526 -11.63 -7.92 -36.22
CA ARG A 526 -11.47 -6.80 -35.31
C ARG A 526 -11.50 -7.36 -33.89
N CYS A 527 -10.36 -7.89 -33.46
CA CYS A 527 -10.18 -8.47 -32.14
C CYS A 527 -9.75 -7.40 -31.14
N ALA A 528 -10.59 -7.15 -30.14
CA ALA A 528 -10.27 -6.25 -29.02
C ALA A 528 -9.68 -7.06 -27.85
N VAL A 529 -8.79 -6.45 -27.06
CA VAL A 529 -8.26 -7.10 -25.86
C VAL A 529 -8.88 -6.50 -24.60
N PHE A 530 -9.20 -7.35 -23.63
CA PHE A 530 -9.61 -6.95 -22.30
C PHE A 530 -8.63 -7.46 -21.24
N TYR A 531 -8.10 -6.53 -20.44
CA TYR A 531 -7.08 -6.75 -19.41
C TYR A 531 -7.62 -6.78 -17.98
N GLY A 532 -8.93 -6.63 -17.81
CA GLY A 532 -9.56 -6.51 -16.50
C GLY A 532 -10.30 -5.18 -16.32
N PRO A 533 -11.13 -5.07 -15.27
CA PRO A 533 -11.90 -3.86 -15.00
C PRO A 533 -10.98 -2.67 -14.70
N ALA A 534 -11.42 -1.45 -15.04
CA ALA A 534 -10.67 -0.21 -14.79
C ALA A 534 -10.59 0.22 -13.30
N VAL A 535 -11.04 -0.62 -12.37
CA VAL A 535 -11.13 -0.33 -10.93
C VAL A 535 -9.81 -0.74 -10.24
N PRO A 536 -9.32 0.02 -9.25
CA PRO A 536 -9.95 1.18 -8.59
C PRO A 536 -9.57 2.54 -9.17
N ARG A 537 -8.96 2.62 -10.35
CA ARG A 537 -8.51 3.90 -10.89
C ARG A 537 -9.69 4.69 -11.46
N LYS A 538 -9.98 5.86 -10.88
CA LYS A 538 -10.68 6.93 -11.60
C LYS A 538 -9.83 7.28 -12.83
N VAL A 539 -10.16 6.72 -13.99
CA VAL A 539 -9.45 7.00 -15.24
C VAL A 539 -9.91 8.36 -15.72
N VAL A 540 -9.11 9.37 -15.45
CA VAL A 540 -9.23 10.71 -16.03
C VAL A 540 -8.34 10.73 -17.26
N ASP A 541 -8.94 10.85 -18.45
CA ASP A 541 -8.14 11.01 -19.66
C ASP A 541 -7.49 12.41 -19.73
N ALA A 542 -6.61 12.63 -20.70
CA ALA A 542 -5.92 13.91 -20.88
C ALA A 542 -6.86 15.11 -21.11
N THR A 543 -8.16 14.88 -21.33
CA THR A 543 -9.19 15.91 -21.51
C THR A 543 -10.04 16.14 -20.25
N GLY A 544 -9.78 15.40 -19.18
CA GLY A 544 -10.56 15.47 -17.94
C GLY A 544 -11.79 14.56 -17.93
N ARG A 545 -12.04 13.77 -18.98
CA ARG A 545 -13.17 12.83 -19.00
C ARG A 545 -12.90 11.72 -18.00
N THR A 546 -13.85 11.50 -17.10
CA THR A 546 -13.83 10.38 -16.16
C THR A 546 -14.71 9.26 -16.68
N SER A 547 -14.22 8.02 -16.64
CA SER A 547 -15.05 6.82 -16.75
C SER A 547 -15.39 6.27 -15.36
N HIS A 548 -16.67 5.97 -15.13
CA HIS A 548 -17.15 5.35 -13.89
C HIS A 548 -17.59 3.89 -14.10
N ASP A 549 -17.52 3.39 -15.33
CA ASP A 549 -17.92 2.04 -15.68
C ASP A 549 -16.68 1.15 -15.87
N PRO A 550 -16.42 0.16 -15.00
CA PRO A 550 -15.24 -0.71 -15.07
C PRO A 550 -15.08 -1.43 -16.41
N TYR A 551 -16.17 -1.62 -17.15
CA TYR A 551 -16.21 -2.38 -18.40
C TYR A 551 -16.52 -1.49 -19.61
N GLU A 552 -16.39 -0.16 -19.48
CA GLU A 552 -16.72 0.79 -20.55
C GLU A 552 -15.96 0.42 -21.83
N ILE A 553 -14.68 0.06 -21.71
CA ILE A 553 -13.83 -0.30 -22.84
C ILE A 553 -14.38 -1.48 -23.68
N VAL A 554 -15.07 -2.43 -23.03
CA VAL A 554 -15.69 -3.59 -23.69
C VAL A 554 -16.91 -3.15 -24.49
N ARG A 555 -17.72 -2.22 -23.96
CA ARG A 555 -18.84 -1.64 -24.70
C ARG A 555 -18.35 -0.82 -25.88
N LEU A 556 -17.33 0.01 -25.66
CA LEU A 556 -16.75 0.85 -26.70
C LEU A 556 -16.14 0.01 -27.82
N SER A 557 -15.57 -1.17 -27.54
CA SER A 557 -15.04 -2.05 -28.59
C SER A 557 -16.14 -2.53 -29.55
N ARG A 558 -17.34 -2.83 -29.03
CA ARG A 558 -18.52 -3.15 -29.85
C ARG A 558 -19.11 -1.91 -30.51
N GLN A 559 -19.42 -0.88 -29.73
CA GLN A 559 -20.13 0.31 -30.21
C GLN A 559 -19.31 1.07 -31.25
N HIS A 560 -18.01 1.29 -31.00
CA HIS A 560 -17.20 2.19 -31.82
C HIS A 560 -16.46 1.49 -32.97
N SER A 561 -16.18 0.20 -32.80
CA SER A 561 -15.31 -0.56 -33.70
C SER A 561 -15.94 -1.85 -34.21
N ASP A 562 -17.16 -2.19 -33.79
CA ASP A 562 -17.84 -3.45 -34.10
C ASP A 562 -16.88 -4.65 -34.00
N SER A 563 -16.14 -4.73 -32.88
CA SER A 563 -15.20 -5.81 -32.64
C SER A 563 -15.94 -7.15 -32.74
N ASN A 564 -15.57 -8.01 -33.67
CA ASN A 564 -16.20 -9.32 -33.88
C ASN A 564 -15.45 -10.46 -33.17
N MET A 565 -14.32 -10.16 -32.54
CA MET A 565 -13.65 -11.04 -31.60
C MET A 565 -13.23 -10.30 -30.32
N LEU A 566 -13.19 -11.03 -29.20
CA LEU A 566 -12.70 -10.54 -27.90
C LEU A 566 -11.59 -11.47 -27.40
N SER A 567 -10.43 -10.89 -27.09
CA SER A 567 -9.31 -11.57 -26.45
C SER A 567 -9.28 -11.26 -24.96
N LEU A 568 -9.16 -12.31 -24.14
CA LEU A 568 -9.19 -12.27 -22.69
C LEU A 568 -7.86 -12.73 -22.11
N ALA A 569 -7.28 -11.90 -21.26
CA ALA A 569 -5.99 -12.13 -20.65
C ALA A 569 -6.10 -13.13 -19.47
N ALA A 570 -5.82 -14.41 -19.71
CA ALA A 570 -6.07 -15.51 -18.78
C ALA A 570 -5.37 -15.37 -17.42
N ARG A 571 -4.20 -14.71 -17.38
CA ARG A 571 -3.43 -14.46 -16.15
C ARG A 571 -3.85 -13.21 -15.38
N PHE A 572 -4.64 -12.33 -16.00
CA PHE A 572 -4.92 -10.99 -15.48
C PHE A 572 -6.41 -10.72 -15.23
N VAL A 573 -7.30 -11.55 -15.78
CA VAL A 573 -8.76 -11.40 -15.64
C VAL A 573 -9.32 -12.58 -14.85
N THR A 574 -10.16 -12.29 -13.85
CA THR A 574 -10.82 -13.35 -13.07
C THR A 574 -11.87 -14.06 -13.92
N LEU A 575 -12.18 -15.32 -13.63
CA LEU A 575 -13.24 -16.04 -14.35
C LEU A 575 -14.61 -15.36 -14.21
N LYS A 576 -14.87 -14.72 -13.06
CA LYS A 576 -16.09 -13.92 -12.83
C LYS A 576 -16.15 -12.75 -13.82
N ASP A 577 -15.08 -11.98 -13.93
CA ASP A 577 -14.98 -10.86 -14.85
C ASP A 577 -15.06 -11.32 -16.31
N MET A 578 -14.40 -12.43 -16.67
CA MET A 578 -14.50 -13.01 -18.02
C MET A 578 -15.95 -13.30 -18.39
N LYS A 579 -16.69 -14.00 -17.52
CA LYS A 579 -18.11 -14.30 -17.75
C LYS A 579 -18.93 -13.02 -17.92
N GLN A 580 -18.71 -12.04 -17.04
CA GLN A 580 -19.41 -10.75 -17.08
C GLN A 580 -19.13 -9.97 -18.38
N VAL A 581 -17.87 -9.86 -18.80
CA VAL A 581 -17.52 -9.11 -20.02
C VAL A 581 -17.90 -9.82 -21.29
N ILE A 582 -17.86 -11.16 -21.31
CA ILE A 582 -18.34 -11.95 -22.44
C ILE A 582 -19.81 -11.66 -22.66
N LYS A 583 -20.64 -11.77 -21.62
CA LYS A 583 -22.06 -11.46 -21.72
C LYS A 583 -22.28 -10.02 -22.17
N LEU A 584 -21.60 -9.07 -21.53
CA LEU A 584 -21.74 -7.65 -21.87
C LEU A 584 -21.37 -7.36 -23.32
N TRP A 585 -20.28 -7.94 -23.80
CA TRP A 585 -19.77 -7.77 -25.16
C TRP A 585 -20.70 -8.38 -26.20
N LEU A 586 -21.23 -9.57 -25.94
CA LEU A 586 -22.22 -10.23 -26.81
C LEU A 586 -23.53 -9.45 -26.88
N ASP A 587 -23.99 -8.91 -25.75
CA ASP A 587 -25.23 -8.13 -25.66
C ASP A 587 -25.10 -6.71 -26.24
N THR A 588 -23.89 -6.20 -26.43
CA THR A 588 -23.69 -4.81 -26.88
C THR A 588 -23.72 -4.72 -28.41
N PRO A 589 -24.69 -3.99 -29.00
CA PRO A 589 -24.76 -3.78 -30.44
C PRO A 589 -23.69 -2.80 -30.93
N ALA A 590 -23.35 -2.88 -32.22
CA ALA A 590 -22.55 -1.84 -32.86
C ALA A 590 -23.33 -0.53 -32.94
N SER A 591 -22.65 0.61 -32.84
CA SER A 591 -23.31 1.91 -32.96
C SER A 591 -23.74 2.17 -34.41
N SER A 592 -24.97 2.61 -34.61
CA SER A 592 -25.48 3.08 -35.91
C SER A 592 -25.04 4.50 -36.26
N GLU A 593 -24.29 5.19 -35.39
CA GLU A 593 -23.81 6.54 -35.68
C GLU A 593 -22.83 6.55 -36.86
N GLU A 594 -23.04 7.49 -37.79
CA GLU A 594 -22.29 7.61 -39.03
C GLU A 594 -20.76 7.66 -38.83
N ARG A 595 -20.30 8.32 -37.75
CA ARG A 595 -18.86 8.43 -37.43
C ARG A 595 -18.22 7.07 -37.16
N HIS A 596 -18.95 6.13 -36.55
CA HIS A 596 -18.45 4.79 -36.21
C HIS A 596 -18.51 3.89 -37.44
N GLN A 597 -19.62 3.93 -38.18
CA GLN A 597 -19.77 3.21 -39.45
C GLN A 597 -18.67 3.59 -40.46
N ARG A 598 -18.35 4.89 -40.59
CA ARG A 598 -17.25 5.35 -41.43
C ARG A 598 -15.88 4.80 -41.00
N ARG A 599 -15.61 4.71 -39.68
CA ARG A 599 -14.34 4.15 -39.17
C ARG A 599 -14.25 2.66 -39.42
N ILE A 600 -15.34 1.93 -39.20
CA ILE A 600 -15.44 0.50 -39.48
C ILE A 600 -15.18 0.23 -40.97
N GLY A 601 -15.82 0.97 -41.87
CA GLY A 601 -15.58 0.84 -43.31
C GLY A 601 -14.12 1.14 -43.73
N LYS A 602 -13.43 2.04 -43.01
CA LYS A 602 -11.98 2.25 -43.23
C LYS A 602 -11.15 1.08 -42.74
N LEU A 603 -11.47 0.50 -41.57
CA LEU A 603 -10.78 -0.67 -41.04
C LEU A 603 -10.94 -1.87 -41.98
N ASP A 604 -12.15 -2.07 -42.52
CA ASP A 604 -12.42 -3.17 -43.46
C ASP A 604 -11.75 -2.98 -44.82
N GLY A 605 -11.40 -1.74 -45.16
CA GLY A 605 -10.60 -1.39 -46.33
C GLY A 605 -9.08 -1.52 -46.13
N LEU A 606 -8.58 -1.74 -44.90
CA LEU A 606 -7.15 -1.98 -44.68
C LEU A 606 -6.80 -3.40 -45.17
N GLY A 607 -5.99 -3.50 -46.22
CA GLY A 607 -5.66 -4.76 -46.89
C GLY A 607 -6.47 -5.06 -48.16
N SER A 608 -6.98 -4.00 -48.82
CA SER A 608 -7.31 -4.01 -50.25
C SER A 608 -6.13 -3.56 -51.10
#